data_AF-A0A9P5PDB7-F1
#
_entry.id   AF-A0A9P5PDB7-F1
#
_cell.length_a   1.000
_cell.length_b   1.000
_cell.length_c   1.000
_cell.angle_alpha   90.00
_cell.angle_beta   90.00
_cell.angle_gamma   90.00
#
_symmetry.space_group_name_H-M   'P 1'
#
loop_
_entity.id
_entity.type
_entity.pdbx_description
1 polymer ?
#
loop_
_entity_poly.entity_id
_entity_poly.type
_entity_poly.pdbx_seq_one_letter_code
_entity_poly.pdbx_strand_id
1 'polypeptide(L)'
;MNLLKQKPISAGWQSKKAAPWKPTHDLLQISLAGHVLDAFWLHCGHRNFDVWAANATMDDLSAVAKHVYRNLFTSRAVEEQINVEEPDTVLMNTILYNRDVLYYWLLVKSIKADDIGHVVLILWIWMVMMCTPKTMPRYANPIFETLGRLQQYPEEVQKLFLHNWLVNLTGRADGCKEVDLLQEYSNFWVKTVYGAKGVNCNWDWLSMISVCIYSLRDAMHVVQNTFGIPIYGTRHTTPDMSKEVQYIAKKLREEKVQEYVAECPANHDFHEGSKYANKRSAFSRYRVDEAIIADLGFCWRKQNDKEELYIPSTNDLAMDSEEPIDMADELLAGTMALFEDD
;
A
#
# COMPACT_ATOMS: atom_id res chain seq x y z
N MET A 1 -3.23 -24.15 -2.87
CA MET A 1 -3.35 -23.65 -1.49
C MET A 1 -3.10 -22.14 -1.46
N ASN A 2 -3.82 -21.35 -0.65
CA ASN A 2 -3.63 -19.89 -0.61
C ASN A 2 -2.35 -19.56 0.16
N LEU A 3 -1.35 -18.95 -0.50
CA LEU A 3 0.04 -18.88 0.01
C LEU A 3 0.14 -18.25 1.40
N LEU A 4 -0.72 -17.25 1.66
CA LEU A 4 -0.81 -16.52 2.94
C LEU A 4 -2.06 -16.87 3.74
N LYS A 5 -2.89 -17.82 3.28
CA LYS A 5 -4.22 -18.16 3.86
C LYS A 5 -5.18 -16.95 4.01
N GLN A 6 -4.93 -15.82 3.35
CA GLN A 6 -5.78 -14.62 3.38
C GLN A 6 -6.78 -14.61 2.22
N LYS A 7 -7.92 -13.92 2.34
CA LYS A 7 -8.85 -13.79 1.19
C LYS A 7 -8.12 -13.16 -0.01
N PRO A 8 -8.30 -13.66 -1.24
CA PRO A 8 -7.67 -13.05 -2.42
C PRO A 8 -8.06 -11.58 -2.54
N ILE A 9 -7.06 -10.70 -2.61
CA ILE A 9 -7.27 -9.28 -2.82
C ILE A 9 -7.45 -9.08 -4.33
N SER A 10 -8.56 -8.45 -4.72
CA SER A 10 -8.71 -7.98 -6.10
C SER A 10 -8.14 -6.58 -6.19
N ALA A 11 -7.02 -6.45 -6.90
CA ALA A 11 -6.41 -5.16 -7.21
C ALA A 11 -6.70 -4.79 -8.66
N GLY A 12 -7.17 -3.56 -8.89
CA GLY A 12 -7.36 -3.02 -10.24
C GLY A 12 -8.40 -1.90 -10.27
N TRP A 13 -8.14 -0.87 -11.07
CA TRP A 13 -9.07 0.26 -11.28
C TRP A 13 -10.41 -0.16 -11.91
N GLN A 14 -10.45 -1.36 -12.51
CA GLN A 14 -11.66 -1.97 -13.07
C GLN A 14 -12.40 -2.88 -12.08
N SER A 15 -11.85 -3.10 -10.88
CA SER A 15 -12.54 -3.81 -9.81
C SER A 15 -13.68 -2.94 -9.27
N LYS A 16 -14.85 -3.54 -9.02
CA LYS A 16 -15.96 -2.86 -8.35
C LYS A 16 -15.63 -2.46 -6.90
N LYS A 17 -14.66 -3.14 -6.30
CA LYS A 17 -14.22 -2.91 -4.91
C LYS A 17 -12.73 -2.57 -4.89
N ALA A 18 -12.39 -1.47 -4.21
CA ALA A 18 -11.00 -1.12 -3.94
C ALA A 18 -10.33 -2.21 -3.09
N ALA A 19 -9.04 -2.43 -3.31
CA ALA A 19 -8.24 -3.26 -2.42
C ALA A 19 -8.22 -2.61 -1.02
N PRO A 20 -8.36 -3.38 0.07
CA PRO A 20 -8.32 -2.83 1.42
C PRO A 20 -6.95 -2.20 1.66
N TRP A 21 -6.90 -0.98 2.17
CA TRP A 21 -5.67 -0.18 2.17
C TRP A 21 -4.62 -0.81 3.09
N LYS A 22 -4.94 -1.01 4.37
CA LYS A 22 -3.97 -1.48 5.37
C LYS A 22 -3.36 -2.85 5.04
N PRO A 23 -4.15 -3.90 4.69
CA PRO A 23 -3.58 -5.19 4.30
C PRO A 23 -2.71 -5.11 3.05
N THR A 24 -3.06 -4.25 2.09
CA THR A 24 -2.28 -4.07 0.85
C THR A 24 -0.98 -3.34 1.14
N HIS A 25 -1.04 -2.27 1.94
CA HIS A 25 0.13 -1.50 2.39
C HIS A 25 1.16 -2.39 3.09
N ASP A 26 0.71 -3.20 4.06
CA ASP A 26 1.58 -4.10 4.81
C ASP A 26 2.16 -5.20 3.90
N LEU A 27 1.33 -5.79 3.02
CA LEU A 27 1.76 -6.82 2.08
C LEU A 27 2.86 -6.31 1.12
N LEU A 28 2.72 -5.09 0.58
CA LEU A 28 3.72 -4.51 -0.32
C LEU A 28 5.07 -4.33 0.38
N GLN A 29 5.09 -3.91 1.64
CA GLN A 29 6.33 -3.75 2.40
C GLN A 29 7.01 -5.09 2.69
N ILE A 30 6.25 -6.08 3.14
CA ILE A 30 6.80 -7.42 3.47
C ILE A 30 7.28 -8.12 2.19
N SER A 31 6.51 -8.01 1.11
CA SER A 31 6.86 -8.56 -0.20
C SER A 31 8.13 -7.93 -0.74
N LEU A 32 8.25 -6.59 -0.75
CA LEU A 32 9.49 -5.92 -1.18
C LEU A 32 10.71 -6.40 -0.39
N ALA A 33 10.60 -6.53 0.94
CA ALA A 33 11.70 -7.05 1.76
C ALA A 33 12.11 -8.47 1.35
N GLY A 34 11.13 -9.35 1.05
CA GLY A 34 11.38 -10.71 0.56
C GLY A 34 12.04 -10.71 -0.82
N HIS A 35 11.58 -9.84 -1.72
CA HIS A 35 12.15 -9.68 -3.06
C HIS A 35 13.59 -9.16 -3.03
N VAL A 36 13.89 -8.19 -2.16
CA VAL A 36 15.26 -7.69 -1.96
C VAL A 36 16.15 -8.78 -1.38
N LEU A 37 15.69 -9.53 -0.39
CA LEU A 37 16.47 -10.61 0.22
C LEU A 37 16.84 -11.71 -0.79
N ASP A 38 15.88 -12.11 -1.64
CA ASP A 38 16.14 -13.07 -2.71
C ASP A 38 17.10 -12.50 -3.76
N ALA A 39 16.90 -11.25 -4.19
CA ALA A 39 17.78 -10.59 -5.13
C ALA A 39 19.24 -10.52 -4.64
N PHE A 40 19.45 -10.19 -3.37
CA PHE A 40 20.78 -10.18 -2.76
C PHE A 40 21.40 -11.57 -2.72
N TRP A 41 20.60 -12.61 -2.45
CA TRP A 41 21.07 -13.99 -2.50
C TRP A 41 21.59 -14.36 -3.90
N LEU A 42 20.83 -13.99 -4.94
CA LEU A 42 21.19 -14.25 -6.34
C LEU A 42 22.46 -13.51 -6.79
N HIS A 43 22.60 -12.25 -6.40
CA HIS A 43 23.64 -11.36 -6.92
C HIS A 43 24.86 -11.21 -6.00
N CYS A 44 24.88 -11.78 -4.80
CA CYS A 44 26.04 -11.71 -3.91
C CYS A 44 27.25 -12.50 -4.45
N GLY A 45 27.05 -13.48 -5.34
CA GLY A 45 28.14 -14.29 -5.91
C GLY A 45 28.77 -15.30 -4.94
N HIS A 46 28.19 -15.46 -3.74
CA HIS A 46 28.65 -16.40 -2.72
C HIS A 46 27.68 -17.57 -2.56
N ARG A 47 28.21 -18.79 -2.37
CA ARG A 47 27.39 -20.00 -2.18
C ARG A 47 26.59 -20.00 -0.87
N ASN A 48 27.08 -19.29 0.15
CA ASN A 48 26.43 -19.19 1.44
C ASN A 48 26.23 -17.72 1.78
N PHE A 49 24.98 -17.28 1.64
CA PHE A 49 24.56 -15.91 1.89
C PHE A 49 24.74 -15.49 3.35
N ASP A 50 24.45 -16.37 4.32
CA ASP A 50 24.56 -16.03 5.74
C ASP A 50 26.01 -15.78 6.14
N VAL A 51 26.93 -16.58 5.60
CA VAL A 51 28.38 -16.40 5.81
C VAL A 51 28.88 -15.12 5.15
N TRP A 52 28.38 -14.80 3.95
CA TRP A 52 28.71 -13.54 3.29
C TRP A 52 28.16 -12.35 4.09
N ALA A 53 26.87 -12.36 4.45
CA ALA A 53 26.21 -11.28 5.18
C ALA A 53 26.87 -11.01 6.54
N ALA A 54 27.38 -12.04 7.23
CA ALA A 54 28.10 -11.90 8.48
C ALA A 54 29.48 -11.22 8.34
N ASN A 55 30.11 -11.29 7.16
CA ASN A 55 31.46 -10.79 6.91
C ASN A 55 31.50 -9.60 5.92
N ALA A 56 30.36 -9.24 5.32
CA ALA A 56 30.29 -8.23 4.28
C ALA A 56 30.60 -6.84 4.83
N THR A 57 31.44 -6.10 4.11
CA THR A 57 31.68 -4.68 4.40
C THR A 57 30.56 -3.81 3.80
N MET A 58 30.50 -2.55 4.22
CA MET A 58 29.53 -1.59 3.63
C MET A 58 29.76 -1.39 2.12
N ASP A 59 31.01 -1.47 1.67
CA ASP A 59 31.35 -1.37 0.25
C ASP A 59 30.87 -2.61 -0.53
N ASP A 60 31.02 -3.81 0.04
CA ASP A 60 30.49 -5.05 -0.55
C ASP A 60 28.96 -4.99 -0.65
N LEU A 61 28.29 -4.54 0.42
CA LEU A 61 26.84 -4.34 0.45
C LEU A 61 26.41 -3.33 -0.61
N SER A 62 27.11 -2.20 -0.75
CA SER A 62 26.81 -1.18 -1.76
C SER A 62 27.02 -1.70 -3.19
N ALA A 63 28.06 -2.49 -3.41
CA ALA A 63 28.36 -3.09 -4.71
C ALA A 63 27.25 -4.06 -5.13
N VAL A 64 26.87 -4.99 -4.23
CA VAL A 64 25.79 -5.94 -4.48
C VAL A 64 24.45 -5.21 -4.63
N ALA A 65 24.15 -4.21 -3.79
CA ALA A 65 22.92 -3.42 -3.91
C ALA A 65 22.81 -2.72 -5.27
N LYS A 66 23.91 -2.11 -5.77
CA LYS A 66 23.94 -1.49 -7.10
C LYS A 66 23.73 -2.52 -8.21
N HIS A 67 24.28 -3.72 -8.05
CA HIS A 67 24.12 -4.80 -9.01
C HIS A 67 22.66 -5.30 -9.04
N VAL A 68 22.09 -5.59 -7.87
CA VAL A 68 20.67 -5.95 -7.67
C VAL A 68 19.76 -4.90 -8.28
N TYR A 69 19.98 -3.62 -7.93
CA TYR A 69 19.14 -2.54 -8.43
C TYR A 69 19.15 -2.48 -9.95
N ARG A 70 20.34 -2.52 -10.57
CA ARG A 70 20.49 -2.45 -12.03
C ARG A 70 19.80 -3.59 -12.76
N ASN A 71 19.84 -4.82 -12.22
CA ASN A 71 19.30 -6.00 -12.91
C ASN A 71 17.85 -6.31 -12.58
N LEU A 72 17.34 -5.90 -11.41
CA LEU A 72 16.05 -6.38 -10.91
C LEU A 72 15.05 -5.28 -10.52
N PHE A 73 15.47 -4.01 -10.50
CA PHE A 73 14.64 -2.89 -10.03
C PHE A 73 14.61 -1.68 -10.99
N THR A 74 15.06 -1.84 -12.24
CA THR A 74 15.07 -0.75 -13.23
C THR A 74 14.25 -1.07 -14.46
N SER A 75 13.71 -0.03 -15.10
CA SER A 75 13.08 -0.17 -16.42
C SER A 75 14.05 -0.69 -17.48
N ARG A 76 15.35 -0.34 -17.36
CA ARG A 76 16.39 -0.80 -18.26
C ARG A 76 16.55 -2.31 -18.23
N ALA A 77 16.48 -2.95 -17.05
CA ALA A 77 16.52 -4.40 -16.96
C ALA A 77 15.35 -5.09 -17.70
N VAL A 78 14.18 -4.47 -17.71
CA VAL A 78 13.04 -4.96 -18.50
C VAL A 78 13.30 -4.81 -20.00
N GLU A 79 13.85 -3.67 -20.43
CA GLU A 79 14.22 -3.44 -21.82
C GLU A 79 15.29 -4.42 -22.30
N GLU A 80 16.31 -4.70 -21.48
CA GLU A 80 17.33 -5.72 -21.74
C GLU A 80 16.68 -7.10 -21.94
N GLN A 81 15.70 -7.45 -21.09
CA GLN A 81 14.99 -8.73 -21.19
C GLN A 81 14.06 -8.84 -22.40
N ILE A 82 13.45 -7.74 -22.84
CA ILE A 82 12.63 -7.68 -24.06
C ILE A 82 13.47 -7.97 -25.31
N ASN A 83 14.74 -7.59 -25.30
CA ASN A 83 15.65 -7.75 -26.45
C ASN A 83 16.28 -9.14 -26.54
N VAL A 84 16.02 -10.03 -25.59
CA VAL A 84 16.46 -11.43 -25.64
C VAL A 84 15.61 -12.23 -26.63
N GLU A 85 16.21 -13.23 -27.29
CA GLU A 85 15.53 -14.07 -28.30
C GLU A 85 14.28 -14.78 -27.75
N GLU A 86 14.36 -15.24 -26.51
CA GLU A 86 13.25 -15.86 -25.76
C GLU A 86 13.02 -15.09 -24.44
N PRO A 87 12.14 -14.08 -24.42
CA PRO A 87 11.90 -13.28 -23.24
C PRO A 87 11.11 -14.04 -22.18
N ASP A 88 11.64 -14.08 -20.95
CA ASP A 88 10.93 -14.59 -19.77
C ASP A 88 9.95 -13.54 -19.23
N THR A 89 8.66 -13.79 -19.42
CA THR A 89 7.59 -12.88 -19.01
C THR A 89 7.42 -12.81 -17.49
N VAL A 90 7.72 -13.90 -16.77
CA VAL A 90 7.65 -13.95 -15.31
C VAL A 90 8.73 -13.06 -14.71
N LEU A 91 9.95 -13.18 -15.22
CA LEU A 91 11.06 -12.32 -14.81
C LEU A 91 10.77 -10.85 -15.13
N MET A 92 10.28 -10.54 -16.34
CA MET A 92 9.92 -9.16 -16.71
C MET A 92 8.88 -8.55 -15.76
N ASN A 93 7.81 -9.28 -15.48
CA ASN A 93 6.76 -8.81 -14.56
C ASN A 93 7.29 -8.63 -13.14
N THR A 94 8.22 -9.48 -12.72
CA THR A 94 8.86 -9.39 -11.41
C THR A 94 9.75 -8.15 -11.31
N ILE A 95 10.52 -7.84 -12.36
CA ILE A 95 11.33 -6.61 -12.43
C ILE A 95 10.42 -5.36 -12.38
N LEU A 96 9.30 -5.37 -13.10
CA LEU A 96 8.31 -4.29 -13.05
C LEU A 96 7.71 -4.14 -11.64
N TYR A 97 7.32 -5.25 -11.02
CA TYR A 97 6.80 -5.28 -9.65
C TYR A 97 7.81 -4.72 -8.65
N ASN A 98 9.05 -5.20 -8.71
CA ASN A 98 10.17 -4.77 -7.88
C ASN A 98 10.39 -3.25 -7.98
N ARG A 99 10.45 -2.72 -9.20
CA ARG A 99 10.60 -1.29 -9.46
C ARG A 99 9.44 -0.50 -8.86
N ASP A 100 8.21 -0.92 -9.12
CA ASP A 100 7.01 -0.15 -8.77
C ASP A 100 6.77 -0.16 -7.25
N VAL A 101 6.97 -1.30 -6.60
CA VAL A 101 6.86 -1.39 -5.13
C VAL A 101 8.00 -0.67 -4.42
N LEU A 102 9.18 -0.56 -5.04
CA LEU A 102 10.27 0.26 -4.52
C LEU A 102 9.94 1.75 -4.53
N TYR A 103 9.29 2.26 -5.59
CA TYR A 103 8.79 3.64 -5.61
C TYR A 103 7.73 3.87 -4.55
N TYR A 104 6.81 2.92 -4.36
CA TYR A 104 5.83 2.99 -3.28
C TYR A 104 6.47 3.05 -1.90
N TRP A 105 7.43 2.17 -1.64
CA TRP A 105 8.16 2.15 -0.37
C TRP A 105 8.93 3.45 -0.14
N LEU A 106 9.58 3.99 -1.17
CA LEU A 106 10.27 5.27 -1.10
C LEU A 106 9.30 6.40 -0.76
N LEU A 107 8.08 6.40 -1.32
CA LEU A 107 7.06 7.40 -1.00
C LEU A 107 6.70 7.36 0.48
N VAL A 108 6.36 6.17 0.99
CA VAL A 108 6.00 5.98 2.40
C VAL A 108 7.12 6.44 3.33
N LYS A 109 8.37 6.09 3.02
CA LYS A 109 9.53 6.50 3.82
C LYS A 109 9.81 8.00 3.73
N SER A 110 9.63 8.60 2.56
CA SER A 110 9.83 10.04 2.36
C SER A 110 8.78 10.85 3.12
N ILE A 111 7.52 10.40 3.12
CA ILE A 111 6.45 11.02 3.89
C ILE A 111 6.78 10.99 5.37
N LYS A 112 7.13 9.83 5.91
CA LYS A 112 7.50 9.68 7.33
C LYS A 112 8.69 10.58 7.71
N ALA A 113 9.71 10.64 6.85
CA ALA A 113 10.93 11.40 7.07
C ALA A 113 10.81 12.91 6.80
N ASP A 114 9.62 13.42 6.44
CA ASP A 114 9.40 14.82 6.03
C ASP A 114 10.15 15.25 4.76
N ASP A 115 10.51 14.29 3.90
CA ASP A 115 11.23 14.54 2.66
C ASP A 115 10.28 14.80 1.49
N ILE A 116 9.74 16.01 1.47
CA ILE A 116 8.82 16.45 0.42
C ILE A 116 9.45 16.43 -0.98
N GLY A 117 10.78 16.55 -1.08
CA GLY A 117 11.49 16.50 -2.36
C GLY A 117 11.36 15.16 -3.05
N HIS A 118 11.61 14.07 -2.30
CA HIS A 118 11.42 12.71 -2.82
C HIS A 118 9.96 12.38 -3.08
N VAL A 119 9.02 12.88 -2.26
CA VAL A 119 7.57 12.76 -2.53
C VAL A 119 7.22 13.35 -3.90
N VAL A 120 7.63 14.58 -4.17
CA VAL A 120 7.39 15.26 -5.46
C VAL A 120 8.03 14.50 -6.62
N LEU A 121 9.26 13.99 -6.45
CA LEU A 121 9.94 13.20 -7.48
C LEU A 121 9.15 11.94 -7.86
N ILE A 122 8.63 11.21 -6.87
CA ILE A 122 7.83 10.00 -7.11
C ILE A 122 6.52 10.35 -7.81
N LEU A 123 5.87 11.45 -7.43
CA LEU A 123 4.67 11.92 -8.10
C LEU A 123 4.92 12.27 -9.57
N TRP A 124 6.08 12.85 -9.91
CA TRP A 124 6.49 13.03 -11.31
C TRP A 124 6.61 11.70 -12.07
N ILE A 125 7.27 10.71 -11.47
CA ILE A 125 7.42 9.37 -12.07
C ILE A 125 6.03 8.74 -12.28
N TRP A 126 5.17 8.76 -11.27
CA TRP A 126 3.82 8.21 -11.36
C TRP A 126 2.94 8.93 -12.35
N MET A 127 3.05 10.26 -12.46
CA MET A 127 2.33 11.03 -13.48
C MET A 127 2.67 10.54 -14.89
N VAL A 128 3.94 10.28 -15.18
CA VAL A 128 4.35 9.70 -16.48
C VAL A 128 3.82 8.27 -16.64
N MET A 129 3.96 7.42 -15.62
CA MET A 129 3.46 6.04 -15.65
C MET A 129 1.93 5.97 -15.89
N MET A 130 1.17 6.90 -15.31
CA MET A 130 -0.29 6.97 -15.38
C MET A 130 -0.84 7.66 -16.65
N CYS A 131 0.03 8.16 -17.55
CA CYS A 131 -0.35 8.79 -18.82
C CYS A 131 -0.34 7.82 -20.03
N THR A 132 0.01 6.56 -19.83
CA THR A 132 0.17 5.56 -20.91
C THR A 132 -1.21 5.07 -21.45
N PRO A 133 -1.39 4.63 -22.71
CA PRO A 133 -2.68 4.16 -23.20
C PRO A 133 -3.29 3.04 -22.34
N LYS A 134 -4.60 3.10 -22.06
CA LYS A 134 -5.36 2.20 -21.16
C LYS A 134 -4.99 2.31 -19.66
N THR A 135 -4.42 3.43 -19.23
CA THR A 135 -4.10 3.69 -17.80
C THR A 135 -5.03 4.73 -17.16
N MET A 136 -4.55 5.50 -16.18
CA MET A 136 -5.36 6.29 -15.25
C MET A 136 -5.18 7.82 -15.42
N PRO A 137 -5.60 8.40 -16.56
CA PRO A 137 -5.37 9.82 -16.85
C PRO A 137 -6.06 10.77 -15.86
N ARG A 138 -7.11 10.28 -15.16
CA ARG A 138 -7.81 11.04 -14.12
C ARG A 138 -6.94 11.32 -12.89
N TYR A 139 -5.95 10.48 -12.61
CA TYR A 139 -4.98 10.74 -11.54
C TYR A 139 -3.74 11.48 -12.06
N ALA A 140 -3.31 11.17 -13.28
CA ALA A 140 -2.16 11.82 -13.89
C ALA A 140 -2.37 13.33 -14.11
N ASN A 141 -3.55 13.73 -14.61
CA ASN A 141 -3.85 15.12 -14.93
C ASN A 141 -3.77 16.05 -13.71
N PRO A 142 -4.42 15.77 -12.56
CA PRO A 142 -4.26 16.57 -11.36
C PRO A 142 -2.81 16.68 -10.87
N ILE A 143 -2.04 15.59 -10.94
CA ILE A 143 -0.62 15.60 -10.55
C ILE A 143 0.16 16.52 -11.49
N PHE A 144 -0.02 16.37 -12.81
CA PHE A 144 0.62 17.20 -13.82
C PHE A 144 0.28 18.68 -13.65
N GLU A 145 -1.00 19.01 -13.47
CA GLU A 145 -1.45 20.39 -13.25
C GLU A 145 -0.88 20.97 -11.96
N THR A 146 -0.90 20.20 -10.86
CA THR A 146 -0.43 20.66 -9.56
C THR A 146 1.06 20.93 -9.57
N LEU A 147 1.86 19.95 -10.03
CA LEU A 147 3.30 20.08 -10.09
C LEU A 147 3.75 21.08 -11.16
N GLY A 148 3.02 21.18 -12.28
CA GLY A 148 3.24 22.19 -13.32
C GLY A 148 3.00 23.62 -12.82
N ARG A 149 1.93 23.85 -12.05
CA ARG A 149 1.68 25.16 -11.40
C ARG A 149 2.74 25.48 -10.35
N LEU A 150 3.13 24.47 -9.56
CA LEU A 150 4.15 24.63 -8.52
C LEU A 150 5.50 25.12 -9.08
N GLN A 151 5.86 24.72 -10.30
CA GLN A 151 7.07 25.20 -10.99
C GLN A 151 6.99 26.67 -11.43
N GLN A 152 5.79 27.23 -11.57
CA GLN A 152 5.57 28.61 -11.98
C GLN A 152 5.47 29.57 -10.80
N TYR A 153 5.35 29.05 -9.57
CA TYR A 153 5.24 29.87 -8.38
C TYR A 153 6.57 30.53 -8.02
N PRO A 154 6.54 31.73 -7.41
CA PRO A 154 7.70 32.28 -6.73
C PRO A 154 8.23 31.30 -5.68
N GLU A 155 9.55 31.27 -5.47
CA GLU A 155 10.22 30.33 -4.57
C GLU A 155 9.60 30.30 -3.16
N GLU A 156 9.29 31.47 -2.60
CA GLU A 156 8.64 31.58 -1.28
C GLU A 156 7.26 30.90 -1.24
N VAL A 157 6.47 31.01 -2.31
CA VAL A 157 5.15 30.39 -2.41
C VAL A 157 5.28 28.88 -2.62
N GLN A 158 6.25 28.44 -3.42
CA GLN A 158 6.55 27.02 -3.61
C GLN A 158 6.95 26.38 -2.29
N LYS A 159 7.85 27.01 -1.53
CA LYS A 159 8.29 26.54 -0.22
C LYS A 159 7.13 26.48 0.76
N LEU A 160 6.32 27.54 0.84
CA LEU A 160 5.11 27.55 1.67
C LEU A 160 4.18 26.40 1.29
N PHE A 161 3.90 26.20 0.00
CA PHE A 161 3.01 25.14 -0.47
C PHE A 161 3.52 23.74 -0.10
N LEU A 162 4.81 23.47 -0.37
CA LEU A 162 5.43 22.17 -0.10
C LEU A 162 5.55 21.86 1.39
N HIS A 163 5.85 22.86 2.23
CA HIS A 163 5.91 22.70 3.68
C HIS A 163 4.55 22.41 4.33
N ASN A 164 3.44 22.61 3.61
CA ASN A 164 2.08 22.33 4.11
C ASN A 164 1.53 20.99 3.61
N TRP A 165 2.29 20.19 2.87
CA TRP A 165 1.84 18.87 2.40
C TRP A 165 2.01 17.77 3.43
N LEU A 166 3.03 17.89 4.28
CA LEU A 166 3.35 16.94 5.33
C LEU A 166 3.19 17.63 6.69
N VAL A 167 2.74 16.88 7.68
CA VAL A 167 2.49 17.38 9.03
C VAL A 167 2.94 16.36 10.07
N ASN A 168 3.61 16.83 11.11
CA ASN A 168 4.01 16.02 12.26
C ASN A 168 3.38 16.53 13.54
N LEU A 169 2.28 15.92 13.96
CA LEU A 169 1.61 16.27 15.21
C LEU A 169 2.31 15.69 16.45
N THR A 170 3.11 14.65 16.27
CA THR A 170 3.75 13.93 17.39
C THR A 170 5.09 14.53 17.80
N GLY A 171 5.74 15.28 16.89
CA GLY A 171 7.10 15.78 17.06
C GLY A 171 8.19 14.70 17.04
N ARG A 172 7.83 13.44 16.73
CA ARG A 172 8.78 12.32 16.68
C ARG A 172 9.41 12.22 15.29
N ALA A 173 10.66 11.76 15.25
CA ALA A 173 11.28 11.35 13.99
C ALA A 173 10.43 10.26 13.32
N ASP A 174 10.35 10.29 12.00
CA ASP A 174 9.52 9.41 11.18
C ASP A 174 8.00 9.46 11.46
N GLY A 175 7.54 10.51 12.15
CA GLY A 175 6.14 10.72 12.54
C GLY A 175 5.34 11.66 11.62
N CYS A 176 5.91 12.08 10.49
CA CYS A 176 5.16 12.90 9.52
C CYS A 176 4.09 12.07 8.81
N LYS A 177 2.96 12.73 8.52
CA LYS A 177 1.81 12.21 7.78
C LYS A 177 1.41 13.18 6.68
N GLU A 178 0.66 12.70 5.70
CA GLU A 178 0.05 13.55 4.68
C GLU A 178 -0.99 14.48 5.32
N VAL A 179 -1.01 15.75 4.92
CA VAL A 179 -2.00 16.73 5.40
C VAL A 179 -3.44 16.31 5.06
N ASP A 180 -3.61 15.64 3.92
CA ASP A 180 -4.92 15.11 3.50
C ASP A 180 -5.42 14.05 4.48
N LEU A 181 -4.54 13.16 4.93
CA LEU A 181 -4.89 12.16 5.97
C LEU A 181 -5.29 12.85 7.28
N LEU A 182 -4.63 13.96 7.64
CA LEU A 182 -5.04 14.74 8.80
C LEU A 182 -6.42 15.40 8.63
N GLN A 183 -6.72 15.85 7.41
CA GLN A 183 -8.03 16.39 7.07
C GLN A 183 -9.11 15.30 7.12
N GLU A 184 -8.85 14.11 6.59
CA GLU A 184 -9.74 12.95 6.69
C GLU A 184 -10.00 12.55 8.15
N TYR A 185 -8.95 12.55 8.97
CA TYR A 185 -9.08 12.32 10.40
C TYR A 185 -10.00 13.37 11.06
N SER A 186 -9.79 14.65 10.77
CA SER A 186 -10.64 15.72 11.30
C SER A 186 -12.10 15.54 10.85
N ASN A 187 -12.32 15.19 9.58
CA ASN A 187 -13.64 14.91 9.03
C ASN A 187 -14.32 13.72 9.72
N PHE A 188 -13.57 12.67 10.06
CA PHE A 188 -14.08 11.54 10.80
C PHE A 188 -14.61 11.96 12.18
N TRP A 189 -13.84 12.72 12.96
CA TRP A 189 -14.28 13.18 14.28
C TRP A 189 -15.51 14.05 14.23
N VAL A 190 -15.54 14.98 13.27
CA VAL A 190 -16.71 15.83 13.03
C VAL A 190 -17.96 15.01 12.75
N LYS A 191 -17.87 14.02 11.86
CA LYS A 191 -19.04 13.27 11.39
C LYS A 191 -19.50 12.21 12.38
N THR A 192 -18.56 11.46 12.94
CA THR A 192 -18.85 10.26 13.71
C THR A 192 -19.02 10.57 15.19
N VAL A 193 -18.18 11.43 15.75
CA VAL A 193 -18.14 11.65 17.21
C VAL A 193 -18.90 12.90 17.61
N TYR A 194 -18.67 14.01 16.91
CA TYR A 194 -19.20 15.32 17.28
C TYR A 194 -20.35 15.81 16.39
N GLY A 195 -20.89 14.92 15.55
CA GLY A 195 -22.01 15.22 14.67
C GLY A 195 -23.24 15.59 15.49
N ALA A 196 -23.74 16.82 15.33
CA ALA A 196 -25.00 17.21 15.95
C ALA A 196 -26.16 16.44 15.31
N LYS A 197 -27.06 15.91 16.15
CA LYS A 197 -28.28 15.24 15.71
C LYS A 197 -29.46 16.21 15.69
N GLY A 198 -30.37 16.03 14.74
CA GLY A 198 -31.64 16.78 14.64
C GLY A 198 -31.45 18.26 14.29
N VAL A 199 -32.25 19.13 14.90
CA VAL A 199 -32.32 20.58 14.58
C VAL A 199 -31.04 21.37 14.85
N ASN A 200 -30.10 20.78 15.59
CA ASN A 200 -28.79 21.39 15.89
C ASN A 200 -27.72 21.06 14.84
N CYS A 201 -28.05 20.28 13.81
CA CYS A 201 -27.17 20.05 12.66
C CYS A 201 -27.14 21.29 11.76
N ASN A 202 -26.44 22.32 12.23
CA ASN A 202 -26.25 23.58 11.50
C ASN A 202 -24.75 23.89 11.34
N TRP A 203 -24.45 24.79 10.40
CA TRP A 203 -23.08 25.17 10.07
C TRP A 203 -22.36 25.89 11.22
N ASP A 204 -23.10 26.59 12.08
CA ASP A 204 -22.53 27.29 13.23
C ASP A 204 -21.97 26.31 14.27
N TRP A 205 -22.72 25.24 14.56
CA TRP A 205 -22.25 24.13 15.38
C TRP A 205 -21.03 23.46 14.77
N LEU A 206 -21.09 23.16 13.46
CA LEU A 206 -20.00 22.49 12.74
C LEU A 206 -18.70 23.31 12.78
N SER A 207 -18.82 24.62 12.56
CA SER A 207 -17.71 25.57 12.61
C SER A 207 -17.09 25.63 14.01
N MET A 208 -17.93 25.74 15.05
CA MET A 208 -17.47 25.78 16.43
C MET A 208 -16.77 24.47 16.83
N ILE A 209 -17.39 23.33 16.53
CA ILE A 209 -16.91 22.04 17.03
C ILE A 209 -15.63 21.58 16.32
N SER A 210 -15.49 21.84 15.02
CA SER A 210 -14.33 21.43 14.22
C SER A 210 -13.02 22.06 14.71
N VAL A 211 -13.05 23.33 15.11
CA VAL A 211 -11.87 24.02 15.68
C VAL A 211 -11.54 23.51 17.08
N CYS A 212 -12.52 22.96 17.80
CA CYS A 212 -12.34 22.49 19.18
C CYS A 212 -11.90 21.02 19.30
N ILE A 213 -11.80 20.26 18.19
CA ILE A 213 -11.57 18.80 18.21
C ILE A 213 -10.36 18.42 19.05
N TYR A 214 -9.22 19.08 18.86
CA TYR A 214 -8.00 18.76 19.61
C TYR A 214 -8.15 19.03 21.10
N SER A 215 -8.69 20.19 21.47
CA SER A 215 -8.94 20.55 22.88
C SER A 215 -9.92 19.62 23.56
N LEU A 216 -10.97 19.19 22.85
CA LEU A 216 -11.96 18.24 23.36
C LEU A 216 -11.34 16.86 23.54
N ARG A 217 -10.50 16.42 22.61
CA ARG A 217 -9.76 15.16 22.71
C ARG A 217 -8.82 15.17 23.91
N ASP A 218 -8.07 16.25 24.11
CA ASP A 218 -7.16 16.39 25.26
C ASP A 218 -7.93 16.37 26.58
N ALA A 219 -9.09 17.04 26.65
CA ALA A 219 -9.96 16.98 27.82
C ALA A 219 -10.47 15.56 28.09
N MET A 220 -10.86 14.82 27.05
CA MET A 220 -11.26 13.41 27.19
C MET A 220 -10.12 12.55 27.73
N HIS A 221 -8.88 12.73 27.25
CA HIS A 221 -7.71 12.02 27.76
C HIS A 221 -7.45 12.31 29.24
N VAL A 222 -7.56 13.58 29.66
CA VAL A 222 -7.41 13.97 31.06
C VAL A 222 -8.43 13.26 31.94
N VAL A 223 -9.69 13.23 31.52
CA VAL A 223 -10.77 12.52 32.24
C VAL A 223 -10.44 11.03 32.33
N GLN A 224 -10.09 10.38 31.22
CA GLN A 224 -9.76 8.95 31.20
C GLN A 224 -8.61 8.60 32.16
N ASN A 225 -7.51 9.34 32.09
CA ASN A 225 -6.36 9.15 32.95
C ASN A 225 -6.72 9.36 34.43
N THR A 226 -7.56 10.36 34.72
CA THR A 226 -7.97 10.70 36.10
C THR A 226 -8.85 9.60 36.70
N PHE A 227 -9.77 9.04 35.92
CA PHE A 227 -10.70 8.02 36.39
C PHE A 227 -10.17 6.58 36.24
N GLY A 228 -8.93 6.42 35.74
CA GLY A 228 -8.34 5.10 35.51
C GLY A 228 -9.19 4.22 34.60
N ILE A 229 -9.95 4.84 33.69
CA ILE A 229 -10.77 4.12 32.72
C ILE A 229 -9.79 3.30 31.88
N PRO A 230 -9.87 1.96 31.92
CA PRO A 230 -8.96 1.14 31.15
C PRO A 230 -9.17 1.49 29.69
N ILE A 231 -8.14 2.11 29.12
CA ILE A 231 -8.04 2.31 27.70
C ILE A 231 -7.86 0.89 27.15
N TYR A 232 -8.94 0.28 26.63
CA TYR A 232 -8.87 -1.00 25.93
C TYR A 232 -8.22 -0.79 24.56
N GLY A 233 -6.97 -0.32 24.57
CA GLY A 233 -6.11 -0.34 23.40
C GLY A 233 -5.55 -1.75 23.30
N THR A 234 -5.92 -2.47 22.26
CA THR A 234 -5.01 -3.49 21.73
C THR A 234 -3.74 -2.74 21.35
N ARG A 235 -2.76 -2.69 22.26
CA ARG A 235 -1.36 -2.48 21.92
C ARG A 235 -1.03 -3.54 20.89
N HIS A 236 -1.25 -3.21 19.62
CA HIS A 236 -0.83 -4.02 18.50
C HIS A 236 0.68 -3.86 18.49
N THR A 237 1.36 -4.72 19.26
CA THR A 237 2.77 -4.97 19.05
C THR A 237 2.89 -5.30 17.57
N THR A 238 3.64 -4.47 16.82
CA THR A 238 3.92 -4.76 15.42
C THR A 238 4.50 -6.18 15.38
N PRO A 239 3.78 -7.15 14.78
CA PRO A 239 4.24 -8.52 14.78
C PRO A 239 5.58 -8.58 14.06
N ASP A 240 6.51 -9.38 14.58
CA ASP A 240 7.79 -9.61 13.91
C ASP A 240 7.54 -10.33 12.58
N MET A 241 7.66 -9.57 11.48
CA MET A 241 7.42 -10.07 10.13
C MET A 241 8.63 -10.78 9.52
N SER A 242 9.74 -10.93 10.26
CA SER A 242 10.98 -11.56 9.75
C SER A 242 10.73 -12.96 9.18
N LYS A 243 9.87 -13.75 9.83
CA LYS A 243 9.50 -15.11 9.37
C LYS A 243 8.74 -15.08 8.04
N GLU A 244 7.84 -14.12 7.86
CA GLU A 244 7.08 -13.95 6.62
C GLU A 244 7.99 -13.49 5.48
N VAL A 245 8.89 -12.54 5.74
CA VAL A 245 9.90 -12.10 4.77
C VAL A 245 10.78 -13.27 4.32
N GLN A 246 11.28 -14.08 5.26
CA GLN A 246 12.07 -15.27 4.95
C GLN A 246 11.27 -16.31 4.16
N TYR A 247 9.99 -16.49 4.49
CA TYR A 247 9.12 -17.41 3.78
C TYR A 247 8.88 -16.98 2.33
N ILE A 248 8.62 -15.68 2.09
CA ILE A 248 8.49 -15.12 0.74
C ILE A 248 9.79 -15.28 -0.04
N ALA A 249 10.93 -14.89 0.53
CA ALA A 249 12.23 -15.03 -0.13
C ALA A 249 12.55 -16.48 -0.50
N LYS A 250 12.24 -17.43 0.39
CA LYS A 250 12.39 -18.86 0.11
C LYS A 250 11.50 -19.30 -1.05
N LYS A 251 10.25 -18.84 -1.11
CA LYS A 251 9.31 -19.19 -2.18
C LYS A 251 9.73 -18.62 -3.54
N LEU A 252 10.16 -17.37 -3.57
CA LEU A 252 10.71 -16.73 -4.79
C LEU A 252 11.88 -17.54 -5.36
N ARG A 253 12.76 -18.03 -4.48
CA ARG A 253 13.90 -18.89 -4.86
C ARG A 253 13.48 -20.26 -5.36
N GLU A 254 12.56 -20.92 -4.66
CA GLU A 254 12.04 -22.24 -5.06
C GLU A 254 11.38 -22.19 -6.46
N GLU A 255 10.68 -21.10 -6.74
CA GLU A 255 9.98 -20.86 -8.00
C GLU A 255 10.85 -20.16 -9.06
N LYS A 256 12.09 -19.76 -8.72
CA LYS A 256 13.06 -19.08 -9.59
C LYS A 256 12.49 -17.85 -10.30
N VAL A 257 11.70 -17.07 -9.58
CA VAL A 257 10.91 -15.95 -10.14
C VAL A 257 11.79 -14.76 -10.57
N GLN A 258 12.95 -14.60 -9.92
CA GLN A 258 13.92 -13.53 -10.21
C GLN A 258 15.12 -14.00 -11.05
N GLU A 259 15.11 -15.25 -11.52
CA GLU A 259 16.12 -15.80 -12.43
C GLU A 259 15.53 -15.95 -13.84
N TYR A 260 16.37 -15.94 -14.87
CA TYR A 260 15.93 -16.23 -16.23
C TYR A 260 15.69 -17.74 -16.42
N VAL A 261 14.49 -18.11 -16.86
CA VAL A 261 14.13 -19.50 -17.20
C VAL A 261 13.56 -19.56 -18.62
N ALA A 262 14.32 -20.18 -19.55
CA ALA A 262 13.98 -20.24 -20.99
C ALA A 262 12.56 -20.81 -21.25
N GLU A 263 12.17 -21.88 -20.55
CA GLU A 263 10.85 -22.52 -20.70
C GLU A 263 10.04 -22.43 -19.39
N CYS A 264 9.83 -21.21 -18.88
CA CYS A 264 8.98 -21.04 -17.69
C CYS A 264 7.52 -21.44 -18.02
N PRO A 265 6.94 -22.47 -17.37
CA PRO A 265 5.58 -22.94 -17.69
C PRO A 265 4.52 -21.85 -17.56
N ALA A 266 4.76 -20.87 -16.69
CA ALA A 266 3.87 -19.75 -16.44
C ALA A 266 3.87 -18.70 -17.57
N ASN A 267 4.81 -18.72 -18.51
CA ASN A 267 4.90 -17.71 -19.58
C ASN A 267 3.66 -17.66 -20.49
N HIS A 268 2.92 -18.76 -20.63
CA HIS A 268 1.75 -18.83 -21.51
C HIS A 268 0.44 -18.35 -20.87
N ASP A 269 0.36 -18.25 -19.53
CA ASP A 269 -0.92 -18.10 -18.82
C ASP A 269 -1.19 -16.67 -18.29
N PHE A 270 -0.21 -15.76 -18.34
CA PHE A 270 -0.27 -14.47 -17.61
C PHE A 270 -1.09 -13.34 -18.27
N HIS A 271 -1.33 -13.38 -19.58
CA HIS A 271 -2.10 -12.33 -20.27
C HIS A 271 -3.57 -12.23 -19.82
N GLU A 272 -4.16 -13.33 -19.34
CA GLU A 272 -5.58 -13.39 -18.97
C GLU A 272 -5.82 -13.02 -17.50
N GLY A 273 -4.86 -13.31 -16.61
CA GLY A 273 -4.89 -12.99 -15.19
C GLY A 273 -4.79 -11.49 -14.89
N SER A 274 -3.96 -10.75 -15.64
CA SER A 274 -3.81 -9.28 -15.48
C SER A 274 -5.06 -8.50 -15.89
N LYS A 275 -5.83 -9.02 -16.85
CA LYS A 275 -7.07 -8.40 -17.33
C LYS A 275 -8.28 -8.66 -16.44
N TYR A 276 -8.25 -9.73 -15.64
CA TYR A 276 -9.38 -10.16 -14.80
C TYR A 276 -8.95 -10.66 -13.41
N ALA A 277 -8.01 -9.98 -12.73
CA ALA A 277 -7.62 -10.30 -11.35
C ALA A 277 -8.78 -10.34 -10.33
N ASN A 278 -9.97 -9.93 -10.75
CA ASN A 278 -11.24 -9.97 -10.01
C ASN A 278 -12.05 -11.27 -10.15
N LYS A 279 -11.70 -12.21 -11.03
CA LYS A 279 -12.45 -13.46 -11.22
C LYS A 279 -11.77 -14.63 -10.53
N ARG A 280 -12.55 -15.50 -9.88
CA ARG A 280 -12.08 -16.78 -9.32
C ARG A 280 -11.38 -17.66 -10.38
N SER A 281 -11.81 -17.54 -11.63
CA SER A 281 -11.21 -18.21 -12.80
C SER A 281 -9.86 -17.64 -13.23
N ALA A 282 -9.51 -16.42 -12.79
CA ALA A 282 -8.23 -15.80 -13.12
C ALA A 282 -7.07 -16.38 -12.32
N PHE A 283 -7.33 -17.20 -11.30
CA PHE A 283 -6.30 -17.96 -10.58
C PHE A 283 -6.47 -19.48 -10.73
N SER A 284 -7.53 -19.93 -11.41
CA SER A 284 -7.84 -21.36 -11.53
C SER A 284 -6.91 -22.10 -12.50
N ARG A 285 -6.36 -21.40 -13.51
CA ARG A 285 -5.38 -21.98 -14.45
C ARG A 285 -3.98 -22.13 -13.84
N TYR A 286 -3.67 -21.34 -12.81
CA TYR A 286 -2.38 -21.33 -12.11
C TYR A 286 -2.25 -22.43 -11.05
N ARG A 287 -3.30 -23.24 -10.86
CA ARG A 287 -3.28 -24.40 -9.97
C ARG A 287 -3.54 -25.65 -10.77
N VAL A 288 -2.51 -26.47 -10.90
CA VAL A 288 -2.73 -27.91 -11.11
C VAL A 288 -3.19 -28.45 -9.75
N ASP A 289 -4.50 -28.47 -9.54
CA ASP A 289 -5.10 -29.08 -8.35
C ASP A 289 -5.58 -30.48 -8.78
N GLU A 290 -4.87 -31.53 -8.39
CA GLU A 290 -5.17 -32.94 -8.74
C GLU A 290 -6.58 -33.38 -8.28
N ALA A 291 -7.24 -32.58 -7.43
CA ALA A 291 -8.58 -32.82 -6.91
C ALA A 291 -9.72 -32.19 -7.74
N ILE A 292 -9.42 -31.49 -8.85
CA ILE A 292 -10.48 -30.90 -9.70
C ILE A 292 -11.11 -31.99 -10.57
N ILE A 293 -12.27 -32.46 -10.14
CA ILE A 293 -13.18 -33.25 -10.98
C ILE A 293 -13.70 -32.32 -12.09
N ALA A 294 -13.57 -32.75 -13.35
CA ALA A 294 -14.11 -32.03 -14.50
C ALA A 294 -15.65 -31.98 -14.40
N ASP A 295 -16.19 -30.77 -14.21
CA ASP A 295 -17.63 -30.53 -14.11
C ASP A 295 -18.27 -30.56 -15.51
N LEU A 296 -19.04 -31.62 -15.78
CA LEU A 296 -19.84 -31.80 -16.99
C LEU A 296 -21.21 -31.12 -16.85
N GLY A 297 -21.17 -29.80 -16.74
CA GLY A 297 -22.26 -28.89 -17.11
C GLY A 297 -23.39 -28.71 -16.10
N PHE A 298 -23.52 -27.48 -15.58
CA PHE A 298 -24.81 -26.80 -15.44
C PHE A 298 -24.62 -25.27 -15.39
N CYS A 299 -25.40 -24.54 -16.19
CA CYS A 299 -25.29 -23.09 -16.36
C CYS A 299 -26.24 -22.35 -15.40
N TRP A 300 -25.71 -21.51 -14.50
CA TRP A 300 -26.52 -20.57 -13.73
C TRP A 300 -26.58 -19.19 -14.41
N ARG A 301 -27.79 -18.63 -14.38
CA ARG A 301 -28.18 -17.33 -14.96
C ARG A 301 -27.54 -16.19 -14.15
N LYS A 302 -26.89 -15.24 -14.84
CA LYS A 302 -26.32 -14.03 -14.23
C LYS A 302 -27.42 -13.17 -13.62
N GLN A 303 -27.26 -12.82 -12.35
CA GLN A 303 -28.01 -11.77 -11.68
C GLN A 303 -27.22 -10.46 -11.82
N ASN A 304 -27.92 -9.37 -12.16
CA ASN A 304 -27.33 -8.04 -12.32
C ASN A 304 -27.15 -7.40 -10.94
N ASP A 305 -25.90 -7.28 -10.48
CA ASP A 305 -25.57 -6.61 -9.23
C ASP A 305 -25.46 -5.09 -9.43
N LYS A 306 -26.28 -4.37 -8.65
CA LYS A 306 -26.31 -2.90 -8.54
C LYS A 306 -24.96 -2.34 -8.09
N GLU A 307 -24.68 -1.10 -8.48
CA GLU A 307 -23.51 -0.32 -8.04
C GLU A 307 -23.60 -0.09 -6.52
N GLU A 308 -22.74 -0.75 -5.75
CA GLU A 308 -22.51 -0.43 -4.34
C GLU A 308 -21.40 0.61 -4.24
N LEU A 309 -21.73 1.75 -3.63
CA LEU A 309 -20.79 2.81 -3.28
C LEU A 309 -19.78 2.26 -2.26
N TYR A 310 -18.49 2.47 -2.49
CA TYR A 310 -17.45 2.06 -1.54
C TYR A 310 -17.58 2.87 -0.25
N ILE A 311 -17.86 2.18 0.85
CA ILE A 311 -17.85 2.72 2.21
C ILE A 311 -16.52 2.27 2.84
N PRO A 312 -15.62 3.21 3.22
CA PRO A 312 -14.38 2.88 3.93
C PRO A 312 -14.67 2.02 5.16
N SER A 313 -13.91 0.93 5.34
CA SER A 313 -14.05 0.08 6.52
C SER A 313 -13.30 0.66 7.73
N THR A 314 -13.64 0.22 8.94
CA THR A 314 -12.92 0.57 10.18
C THR A 314 -11.42 0.35 10.06
N ASN A 315 -10.98 -0.70 9.36
CA ASN A 315 -9.58 -0.98 9.11
C ASN A 315 -8.93 -0.09 8.05
N ASP A 316 -9.72 0.47 7.12
CA ASP A 316 -9.23 1.44 6.14
C ASP A 316 -9.06 2.83 6.78
N LEU A 317 -9.82 3.11 7.83
CA LEU A 317 -9.73 4.32 8.67
C LEU A 317 -8.83 4.13 9.90
N ALA A 318 -8.37 2.89 10.15
CA ALA A 318 -7.53 2.58 11.29
C ALA A 318 -6.18 3.26 11.13
N MET A 319 -5.84 4.10 12.09
CA MET A 319 -4.59 4.84 12.06
C MET A 319 -3.40 3.94 12.36
N ASP A 320 -2.24 4.28 11.78
CA ASP A 320 -0.98 3.69 12.19
C ASP A 320 -0.76 3.90 13.70
N SER A 321 -0.21 2.89 14.36
CA SER A 321 0.01 2.78 15.82
C SER A 321 0.89 3.88 16.43
N GLU A 322 1.41 4.78 15.61
CA GLU A 322 2.29 5.90 15.98
C GLU A 322 1.49 7.11 16.50
N GLU A 323 0.17 7.16 16.31
CA GLU A 323 -0.72 8.08 17.02
C GLU A 323 -1.67 7.30 17.94
N PRO A 324 -1.51 7.39 19.27
CA PRO A 324 -2.33 6.64 20.21
C PRO A 324 -3.74 7.24 20.24
N ILE A 325 -4.67 6.58 19.55
CA ILE A 325 -6.10 6.96 19.53
C ILE A 325 -6.96 5.73 19.76
N ASP A 326 -6.78 5.13 20.93
CA ASP A 326 -7.45 3.90 21.35
C ASP A 326 -8.98 4.06 21.57
N MET A 327 -9.54 5.27 21.41
CA MET A 327 -10.98 5.56 21.61
C MET A 327 -11.74 5.78 20.30
N ALA A 328 -11.05 5.98 19.17
CA ALA A 328 -11.72 6.13 17.89
C ALA A 328 -12.52 4.87 17.57
N ASP A 329 -11.95 3.69 17.82
CA ASP A 329 -12.53 2.38 17.55
C ASP A 329 -13.72 2.02 18.44
N GLU A 330 -13.74 2.45 19.71
CA GLU A 330 -14.86 2.19 20.64
C GLU A 330 -16.06 3.12 20.34
N LEU A 331 -15.77 4.37 19.97
CA LEU A 331 -16.76 5.29 19.39
C LEU A 331 -17.26 4.77 18.02
N LEU A 332 -16.39 4.17 17.21
CA LEU A 332 -16.72 3.55 15.92
C LEU A 332 -17.61 2.32 16.13
N ALA A 333 -17.28 1.44 17.08
CA ALA A 333 -18.08 0.27 17.41
C ALA A 333 -19.46 0.67 17.97
N GLY A 334 -19.51 1.69 18.85
CA GLY A 334 -20.76 2.22 19.38
C GLY A 334 -21.61 2.94 18.32
N THR A 335 -21.00 3.67 17.38
CA THR A 335 -21.73 4.32 16.28
C THR A 335 -22.15 3.33 15.21
N MET A 336 -21.34 2.34 14.86
CA MET A 336 -21.71 1.27 13.93
C MET A 336 -22.85 0.40 14.47
N ALA A 337 -22.85 0.07 15.77
CA ALA A 337 -23.96 -0.62 16.42
C ALA A 337 -25.27 0.17 16.33
N LEU A 338 -25.20 1.51 16.39
CA LEU A 338 -26.37 2.39 16.22
C LEU A 338 -26.89 2.47 14.77
N PHE A 339 -26.10 2.07 13.77
CA PHE A 339 -26.53 2.01 12.36
C PHE A 339 -27.06 0.63 11.95
N GLU A 340 -26.84 -0.42 12.76
CA GLU A 340 -27.38 -1.76 12.53
C GLU A 340 -28.80 -1.95 13.12
N ASP A 341 -29.24 -1.02 13.97
CA ASP A 341 -30.54 -1.03 14.67
C ASP A 341 -31.66 -0.19 14.00
N ASP A 342 -31.43 0.37 12.80
CA ASP A 342 -32.42 1.15 12.01
C ASP A 342 -32.84 0.47 10.68
#